data_AF-A0A367QYB5-F1
#
_entry.id   AF-A0A367QYB5-F1
#
_cell.length_a   1.000
_cell.length_b   1.000
_cell.length_c   1.000
_cell.angle_alpha   90.00
_cell.angle_beta   90.00
_cell.angle_gamma   90.00
#
_symmetry.space_group_name_H-M   'P 1'
#
loop_
_entity.id
_entity.type
_entity.pdbx_description
1 polymer ?
#
loop_
_entity_poly.entity_id
_entity_poly.type
_entity_poly.pdbx_seq_one_letter_code
_entity_poly.pdbx_strand_id
1 'polypeptide(L)'
;MVVNQLDDNREFKDSALGMIPKDWDVWNIEEIIYTIIDFRGRTPLKIGMTWGGGDIPALSANNVEMGKINLAKETNYGSEDLYKKWMNKGDAKKGDIIITMEAPLGNIAQIPDHRKYILSQRVILLKTKENLIYNDFLKNFLLSDLFQNRLKSYSSGTTATGIQQSKLLQLPIIVPPIPQQQQIAKILDTVDKAIAQTESLIAKYKRIKTGLMIDKTEETFGDYIDKYTMRESIADGTTLEIVYEGRTHNAEIIDKTTMDAKFSDVFSEYNLSERLQILGYGTRDAYL
;
A
#
# COMPACT_ATOMS: atom_id res chain seq x y z
N MET A 1 -25.89 -30.43 -11.93
CA MET A 1 -26.10 -29.04 -12.39
C MET A 1 -24.77 -28.57 -12.95
N VAL A 2 -24.82 -28.01 -14.15
CA VAL A 2 -23.76 -27.79 -15.14
C VAL A 2 -22.34 -27.61 -14.57
N VAL A 3 -21.49 -28.61 -14.83
CA VAL A 3 -20.03 -28.45 -14.84
C VAL A 3 -19.74 -27.60 -16.06
N ASN A 4 -19.51 -26.30 -15.87
CA ASN A 4 -18.97 -25.48 -16.95
C ASN A 4 -17.56 -26.00 -17.25
N GLN A 5 -17.41 -26.60 -18.42
CA GLN A 5 -16.11 -26.80 -19.07
C GLN A 5 -15.48 -25.41 -19.19
N LEU A 6 -14.46 -25.14 -18.37
CA LEU A 6 -13.70 -23.91 -18.41
C LEU A 6 -12.69 -24.02 -19.56
N ASP A 7 -12.68 -23.01 -20.41
CA ASP A 7 -11.87 -22.90 -21.62
C ASP A 7 -10.38 -22.71 -21.24
N ASP A 8 -9.64 -23.80 -21.25
CA ASP A 8 -8.32 -24.01 -20.64
C ASP A 8 -7.16 -23.65 -21.60
N ASN A 9 -7.22 -22.50 -22.28
CA ASN A 9 -6.17 -22.03 -23.19
C ASN A 9 -6.11 -20.49 -23.29
N ARG A 10 -5.72 -19.80 -22.21
CA ARG A 10 -5.37 -18.37 -22.33
C ARG A 10 -3.99 -18.24 -22.96
N GLU A 11 -3.96 -17.72 -24.19
CA GLU A 11 -2.72 -17.46 -24.90
C GLU A 11 -1.92 -16.32 -24.24
N PHE A 12 -0.59 -16.39 -24.31
CA PHE A 12 0.32 -15.37 -23.81
C PHE A 12 1.05 -14.67 -24.96
N LYS A 13 1.50 -13.44 -24.72
CA LYS A 13 2.35 -12.68 -25.62
C LYS A 13 3.54 -12.07 -24.88
N ASP A 14 4.65 -11.91 -25.59
CA ASP A 14 5.79 -11.16 -25.09
C ASP A 14 5.48 -9.66 -25.01
N SER A 15 6.02 -8.98 -24.01
CA SER A 15 5.88 -7.53 -23.83
C SER A 15 7.11 -6.92 -23.16
N ALA A 16 7.17 -5.58 -23.12
CA ALA A 16 8.20 -4.83 -22.41
C ALA A 16 8.21 -5.05 -20.87
N LEU A 17 7.18 -5.72 -20.35
CA LEU A 17 7.01 -6.06 -18.93
C LEU A 17 7.06 -7.58 -18.67
N GLY A 18 7.54 -8.36 -19.64
CA GLY A 18 7.58 -9.82 -19.60
C GLY A 18 6.40 -10.45 -20.35
N MET A 19 6.22 -11.76 -20.19
CA MET A 19 5.06 -12.45 -20.75
C MET A 19 3.78 -12.01 -20.05
N ILE A 20 2.76 -11.66 -20.85
CA ILE A 20 1.45 -11.23 -20.36
C ILE A 20 0.34 -11.98 -21.11
N PRO A 21 -0.87 -12.10 -20.54
CA PRO A 21 -2.02 -12.60 -21.27
C PRO A 21 -2.24 -11.84 -22.59
N LYS A 22 -2.63 -12.56 -23.64
CA LYS A 22 -2.75 -12.01 -25.00
C LYS A 22 -3.74 -10.85 -25.08
N ASP A 23 -4.79 -10.88 -24.25
CA ASP A 23 -5.84 -9.86 -24.13
C ASP A 23 -5.45 -8.66 -23.26
N TRP A 24 -4.25 -8.65 -22.66
CA TRP A 24 -3.74 -7.52 -21.87
C TRP A 24 -2.89 -6.59 -22.73
N ASP A 25 -2.95 -5.29 -22.47
CA ASP A 25 -2.12 -4.32 -23.16
C ASP A 25 -1.00 -3.76 -22.26
N VAL A 26 0.01 -3.16 -22.88
CA VAL A 26 1.05 -2.40 -22.19
C VAL A 26 1.06 -1.00 -22.76
N TRP A 27 0.78 -0.03 -21.89
CA TRP A 27 0.77 1.39 -22.23
C TRP A 27 1.73 2.16 -21.34
N ASN A 28 2.15 3.34 -21.77
CA ASN A 28 2.84 4.29 -20.93
C ASN A 28 1.85 4.99 -19.98
N ILE A 29 2.35 5.47 -18.83
CA ILE A 29 1.52 6.24 -17.88
C ILE A 29 0.80 7.40 -18.59
N GLU A 30 1.45 8.13 -19.49
CA GLU A 30 0.81 9.25 -20.21
C GLU A 30 -0.49 8.88 -20.94
N GLU A 31 -0.62 7.64 -21.39
CA GLU A 31 -1.76 7.18 -22.17
C GLU A 31 -3.01 7.00 -21.31
N ILE A 32 -2.85 6.61 -20.04
CA ILE A 32 -3.95 6.42 -19.08
C ILE A 32 -4.30 7.67 -18.27
N ILE A 33 -3.46 8.72 -18.31
CA ILE A 33 -3.65 9.93 -17.52
C ILE A 33 -4.54 10.93 -18.27
N TYR A 34 -5.58 11.41 -17.59
CA TYR A 34 -6.43 12.51 -18.03
C TYR A 34 -5.77 13.87 -17.75
N THR A 35 -5.24 14.05 -16.53
CA THR A 35 -4.48 15.27 -16.17
C THR A 35 -3.56 15.03 -14.97
N ILE A 36 -2.54 15.85 -14.83
CA ILE A 36 -1.63 15.87 -13.68
C ILE A 36 -1.79 17.19 -12.93
N ILE A 37 -2.03 17.09 -11.63
CA ILE A 37 -2.01 18.25 -10.74
C ILE A 37 -0.64 18.30 -10.06
N ASP A 38 0.16 19.28 -10.49
CA ASP A 38 1.51 19.52 -9.99
C ASP A 38 1.67 21.00 -9.58
N PHE A 39 2.03 21.19 -8.30
CA PHE A 39 2.32 22.48 -7.67
C PHE A 39 3.72 22.51 -7.01
N ARG A 40 4.61 21.58 -7.37
CA ARG A 40 5.98 21.53 -6.84
C ARG A 40 6.69 22.88 -7.03
N GLY A 41 7.47 23.29 -6.04
CA GLY A 41 8.18 24.58 -6.03
C GLY A 41 7.32 25.81 -5.67
N ARG A 42 6.01 25.65 -5.43
CA ARG A 42 5.15 26.71 -4.87
C ARG A 42 5.26 26.77 -3.34
N THR A 43 5.08 27.96 -2.78
CA THR A 43 4.96 28.22 -1.34
C THR A 43 3.85 29.26 -1.11
N PRO A 44 3.11 29.24 0.02
CA PRO A 44 2.03 30.21 0.25
C PRO A 44 2.50 31.66 0.17
N LEU A 45 3.73 31.93 0.62
CA LEU A 45 4.32 33.26 0.59
C LEU A 45 4.41 33.83 -0.84
N LYS A 46 4.65 32.98 -1.85
CA LYS A 46 4.68 33.41 -3.27
C LYS A 46 3.34 33.91 -3.80
N ILE A 47 2.24 33.63 -3.11
CA ILE A 47 0.89 34.12 -3.44
C ILE A 47 0.32 35.05 -2.37
N GLY A 48 1.18 35.60 -1.51
CA GLY A 48 0.78 36.55 -0.46
C GLY A 48 -0.03 35.91 0.68
N MET A 49 0.19 34.62 0.95
CA MET A 49 -0.51 33.87 2.00
C MET A 49 0.48 33.12 2.90
N THR A 50 -0.01 32.55 3.99
CA THR A 50 0.78 31.71 4.91
C THR A 50 0.09 30.37 5.11
N TRP A 51 0.83 29.38 5.61
CA TRP A 51 0.20 28.22 6.25
C TRP A 51 -0.53 28.67 7.52
N GLY A 52 -1.53 27.88 7.94
CA GLY A 52 -2.41 28.16 9.07
C GLY A 52 -3.74 28.80 8.65
N GLY A 53 -4.56 29.17 9.64
CA GLY A 53 -5.86 29.81 9.42
C GLY A 53 -6.96 28.88 8.88
N GLY A 54 -6.77 27.57 8.97
CA GLY A 54 -7.76 26.56 8.59
C GLY A 54 -7.28 25.14 8.89
N ASP A 55 -8.06 24.16 8.45
CA ASP A 55 -7.94 22.73 8.76
C ASP A 55 -7.71 21.86 7.51
N ILE A 56 -7.46 22.48 6.34
CA ILE A 56 -7.24 21.75 5.09
C ILE A 56 -5.79 21.26 5.04
N PRO A 57 -5.54 19.93 5.08
CA PRO A 57 -4.18 19.39 5.10
C PRO A 57 -3.44 19.66 3.77
N ALA A 58 -2.19 20.09 3.88
CA ALA A 58 -1.28 20.25 2.77
C ALA A 58 -0.35 19.05 2.65
N LEU A 59 -0.67 18.16 1.70
CA LEU A 59 0.05 16.93 1.43
C LEU A 59 1.40 17.22 0.77
N SER A 60 2.47 16.91 1.47
CA SER A 60 3.84 16.89 0.92
C SER A 60 4.35 15.45 0.85
N ALA A 61 5.58 15.25 0.35
CA ALA A 61 6.22 13.93 0.39
C ALA A 61 6.34 13.34 1.81
N ASN A 62 6.32 14.17 2.86
CA ASN A 62 6.30 13.69 4.24
C ASN A 62 5.02 12.89 4.55
N ASN A 63 3.90 13.29 3.96
CA ASN A 63 2.57 12.74 4.26
C ASN A 63 2.21 11.51 3.42
N VAL A 64 2.95 11.26 2.35
CA VAL A 64 2.67 10.13 1.43
C VAL A 64 3.62 9.00 1.78
N GLU A 65 3.06 7.89 2.24
CA GLU A 65 3.75 6.63 2.51
C GLU A 65 3.30 5.57 1.49
N MET A 66 4.01 4.44 1.43
CA MET A 66 3.59 3.31 0.59
C MET A 66 2.19 2.83 1.00
N GLY A 67 1.23 3.01 0.09
CA GLY A 67 -0.16 2.60 0.21
C GLY A 67 -1.08 3.57 0.95
N LYS A 68 -0.57 4.59 1.65
CA LYS A 68 -1.41 5.45 2.52
C LYS A 68 -0.93 6.88 2.67
N ILE A 69 -1.89 7.75 3.02
CA ILE A 69 -1.63 9.11 3.48
C ILE A 69 -1.58 9.11 5.01
N ASN A 70 -0.48 9.61 5.57
CA ASN A 70 -0.26 9.72 7.01
C ASN A 70 -0.27 11.19 7.47
N LEU A 71 -1.40 11.61 8.03
CA LEU A 71 -1.60 12.95 8.60
C LEU A 71 -1.12 13.06 10.06
N ALA A 72 -0.67 11.97 10.70
CA ALA A 72 -0.06 12.02 12.02
C ALA A 72 1.38 12.57 11.99
N LYS A 73 2.00 12.58 10.80
CA LYS A 73 3.26 13.27 10.57
C LYS A 73 3.05 14.79 10.55
N GLU A 74 4.16 15.52 10.71
CA GLU A 74 4.16 16.98 10.58
C GLU A 74 3.50 17.39 9.25
N THR A 75 2.40 18.13 9.37
CA THR A 75 1.51 18.49 8.27
C THR A 75 1.20 19.97 8.37
N ASN A 76 1.42 20.69 7.28
CA ASN A 76 0.96 22.07 7.18
C ASN A 76 -0.55 22.08 6.88
N TYR A 77 -1.24 23.10 7.36
CA TYR A 77 -2.67 23.28 7.12
C TYR A 77 -2.92 24.62 6.41
N GLY A 78 -3.99 24.69 5.64
CA GLY A 78 -4.40 25.88 4.90
C GLY A 78 -5.83 26.30 5.20
N SER A 79 -6.08 27.60 5.05
CA SER A 79 -7.43 28.16 5.03
C SER A 79 -8.18 27.82 3.73
N GLU A 80 -9.50 27.98 3.75
CA GLU A 80 -10.35 27.84 2.56
C GLU A 80 -9.94 28.83 1.44
N ASP A 81 -9.53 30.04 1.82
CA ASP A 81 -9.04 31.04 0.85
C ASP A 81 -7.71 30.61 0.23
N LEU A 82 -6.83 29.99 1.01
CA LEU A 82 -5.59 29.42 0.49
C LEU A 82 -5.89 28.31 -0.49
N TYR A 83 -6.80 27.39 -0.14
CA TYR A 83 -7.21 26.29 -1.00
C TYR A 83 -7.74 26.79 -2.35
N LYS A 84 -8.70 27.72 -2.34
CA LYS A 84 -9.31 28.29 -3.57
C LYS A 84 -8.28 28.93 -4.50
N LYS A 85 -7.29 29.65 -3.93
CA LYS A 85 -6.22 30.27 -4.72
C LYS A 85 -5.17 29.27 -5.19
N TRP A 86 -4.87 28.26 -4.36
CA TRP A 86 -3.80 27.30 -4.59
C TRP A 86 -4.18 26.21 -5.59
N MET A 87 -5.34 25.57 -5.40
CA MET A 87 -5.80 24.40 -6.14
C MET A 87 -6.46 24.76 -7.47
N ASN A 88 -5.85 25.70 -8.21
CA ASN A 88 -6.42 26.27 -9.45
C ASN A 88 -6.33 25.37 -10.69
N LYS A 89 -5.72 24.18 -10.57
CA LYS A 89 -5.66 23.16 -11.64
C LYS A 89 -6.66 22.01 -11.43
N GLY A 90 -7.53 22.13 -10.42
CA GLY A 90 -8.51 21.13 -10.04
C GLY A 90 -8.29 20.56 -8.64
N ASP A 91 -9.31 19.86 -8.15
CA ASP A 91 -9.33 19.33 -6.78
C ASP A 91 -8.96 17.85 -6.73
N ALA A 92 -8.32 17.46 -5.63
CA ALA A 92 -8.13 16.06 -5.28
C ALA A 92 -9.49 15.42 -4.94
N LYS A 93 -9.75 14.24 -5.50
CA LYS A 93 -10.95 13.44 -5.24
C LYS A 93 -10.54 12.08 -4.68
N LYS A 94 -11.43 11.50 -3.87
CA LYS A 94 -11.26 10.13 -3.35
C LYS A 94 -10.89 9.17 -4.49
N GLY A 95 -9.85 8.36 -4.26
CA GLY A 95 -9.36 7.38 -5.24
C GLY A 95 -8.36 7.92 -6.25
N ASP A 96 -8.17 9.24 -6.38
CA ASP A 96 -7.07 9.81 -7.16
C ASP A 96 -5.73 9.33 -6.58
N ILE A 97 -4.72 9.15 -7.44
CA ILE A 97 -3.41 8.63 -7.04
C ILE A 97 -2.45 9.78 -6.79
N ILE A 98 -1.77 9.77 -5.64
CA ILE A 98 -0.71 10.72 -5.30
C ILE A 98 0.63 9.99 -5.28
N ILE A 99 1.67 10.58 -5.87
CA ILE A 99 3.02 10.03 -5.95
C ILE A 99 4.06 11.06 -5.54
N THR A 100 5.10 10.60 -4.83
CA THR A 100 6.28 11.41 -4.49
C THR A 100 7.35 11.32 -5.59
N MET A 101 7.85 12.47 -6.02
CA MET A 101 8.80 12.58 -7.13
C MET A 101 10.27 12.58 -6.67
N GLU A 102 10.51 12.81 -5.38
CA GLU A 102 11.83 12.86 -4.74
C GLU A 102 11.66 12.85 -3.21
N ALA A 103 12.67 12.36 -2.49
CA ALA A 103 12.84 12.47 -1.03
C ALA A 103 11.56 12.23 -0.18
N PRO A 104 11.01 11.00 -0.11
CA PRO A 104 11.46 9.79 -0.82
C PRO A 104 10.87 9.70 -2.23
N LEU A 105 11.58 9.09 -3.18
CA LEU A 105 11.03 8.81 -4.52
C LEU A 105 10.12 7.59 -4.46
N GLY A 106 8.94 7.67 -5.10
CA GLY A 106 8.13 6.50 -5.42
C GLY A 106 7.16 6.05 -4.34
N ASN A 107 6.95 6.84 -3.28
CA ASN A 107 5.83 6.59 -2.37
C ASN A 107 4.53 6.91 -3.09
N ILE A 108 3.57 5.98 -2.99
CA ILE A 108 2.31 6.02 -3.73
C ILE A 108 1.17 5.78 -2.76
N ALA A 109 0.15 6.63 -2.85
CA ALA A 109 -1.08 6.46 -2.10
C ALA A 109 -2.29 6.86 -2.95
N GLN A 110 -3.49 6.58 -2.44
CA GLN A 110 -4.71 7.17 -2.95
C GLN A 110 -5.25 8.21 -1.97
N ILE A 111 -5.97 9.19 -2.50
CA ILE A 111 -6.77 10.11 -1.68
C ILE A 111 -7.86 9.29 -0.96
N PRO A 112 -7.87 9.25 0.39
CA PRO A 112 -8.64 8.25 1.13
C PRO A 112 -10.13 8.59 1.24
N ASP A 113 -10.49 9.87 1.13
CA ASP A 113 -11.83 10.37 1.40
C ASP A 113 -12.15 11.62 0.58
N HIS A 114 -13.31 12.22 0.86
CA HIS A 114 -13.83 13.39 0.14
C HIS A 114 -13.41 14.72 0.76
N ARG A 115 -12.46 14.73 1.71
CA ARG A 115 -11.94 15.99 2.27
C ARG A 115 -11.16 16.75 1.21
N LYS A 116 -11.02 18.06 1.44
CA LYS A 116 -10.11 18.89 0.65
C LYS A 116 -8.67 18.59 1.05
N TYR A 117 -7.79 18.55 0.05
CA TYR A 117 -6.35 18.40 0.23
C TYR A 117 -5.63 19.43 -0.62
N ILE A 118 -4.67 20.14 -0.04
CA ILE A 118 -3.73 21.00 -0.78
C ILE A 118 -2.54 20.14 -1.18
N LEU A 119 -2.16 20.12 -2.47
CA LEU A 119 -0.91 19.46 -2.87
C LEU A 119 0.26 20.42 -2.72
N SER A 120 1.27 19.98 -1.97
CA SER A 120 2.44 20.77 -1.58
C SER A 120 3.73 20.18 -2.19
N GLN A 121 4.86 20.38 -1.53
CA GLN A 121 6.17 20.04 -2.07
C GLN A 121 6.32 18.54 -2.37
N ARG A 122 7.02 18.26 -3.49
CA ARG A 122 7.51 16.92 -3.91
C ARG A 122 6.45 15.88 -4.25
N VAL A 123 5.17 16.23 -4.25
CA VAL A 123 4.08 15.34 -4.69
C VAL A 123 3.46 15.83 -5.99
N ILE A 124 2.91 14.88 -6.76
CA ILE A 124 1.98 15.16 -7.85
C ILE A 124 0.75 14.26 -7.69
N LEU A 125 -0.39 14.70 -8.22
CA LEU A 125 -1.61 13.91 -8.27
C LEU A 125 -1.91 13.53 -9.71
N LEU A 126 -2.18 12.25 -9.91
CA LEU A 126 -2.52 11.62 -11.18
C LEU A 126 -4.04 11.45 -11.25
N LYS A 127 -4.68 12.13 -12.19
CA LYS A 127 -6.08 11.88 -12.56
C LYS A 127 -6.10 11.03 -13.81
N THR A 128 -6.77 9.89 -13.73
CA THR A 128 -6.78 8.84 -14.73
C THR A 128 -8.02 8.92 -15.63
N LYS A 129 -7.96 8.25 -16.78
CA LYS A 129 -9.11 8.03 -17.66
C LYS A 129 -9.88 6.81 -17.17
N GLU A 130 -11.04 7.04 -16.55
CA GLU A 130 -11.84 5.98 -15.88
C GLU A 130 -12.28 4.84 -16.81
N ASN A 131 -12.38 5.09 -18.12
CA ASN A 131 -12.71 4.08 -19.12
C ASN A 131 -11.53 3.16 -19.49
N LEU A 132 -10.32 3.50 -19.03
CA LEU A 132 -9.07 2.79 -19.38
C LEU A 132 -8.43 2.12 -18.18
N ILE A 133 -8.49 2.74 -17.01
CA ILE A 133 -7.81 2.23 -15.82
C ILE A 133 -8.67 2.42 -14.56
N TYR A 134 -8.73 1.37 -13.75
CA TYR A 134 -9.34 1.37 -12.43
C TYR A 134 -8.28 1.74 -11.39
N ASN A 135 -8.53 2.81 -10.61
CA ASN A 135 -7.49 3.40 -9.77
C ASN A 135 -6.95 2.48 -8.67
N ASP A 136 -7.78 1.61 -8.11
CA ASP A 136 -7.31 0.69 -7.07
C ASP A 136 -6.35 -0.36 -7.67
N PHE A 137 -6.63 -0.82 -8.89
CA PHE A 137 -5.71 -1.68 -9.64
C PHE A 137 -4.40 -0.93 -9.93
N LEU A 138 -4.50 0.30 -10.45
CA LEU A 138 -3.31 1.10 -10.76
C LEU A 138 -2.47 1.38 -9.51
N LYS A 139 -3.08 1.77 -8.38
CA LYS A 139 -2.36 1.92 -7.11
C LYS A 139 -1.57 0.65 -6.77
N ASN A 140 -2.22 -0.51 -6.80
CA ASN A 140 -1.56 -1.78 -6.47
C ASN A 140 -0.43 -2.12 -7.45
N PHE A 141 -0.64 -1.91 -8.75
CA PHE A 141 0.40 -2.10 -9.76
C PHE A 141 1.60 -1.17 -9.51
N LEU A 142 1.36 0.10 -9.21
CA LEU A 142 2.44 1.05 -8.95
C LEU A 142 3.15 0.79 -7.62
N LEU A 143 2.49 0.16 -6.64
CA LEU A 143 3.13 -0.31 -5.41
C LEU A 143 3.97 -1.58 -5.62
N SER A 144 3.73 -2.33 -6.70
CA SER A 144 4.45 -3.58 -6.98
C SER A 144 5.95 -3.38 -7.12
N ASP A 145 6.71 -4.41 -6.76
CA ASP A 145 8.17 -4.46 -6.97
C ASP A 145 8.55 -4.25 -8.44
N LEU A 146 7.74 -4.77 -9.36
CA LEU A 146 7.99 -4.60 -10.79
C LEU A 146 8.04 -3.12 -11.16
N PHE A 147 7.04 -2.35 -10.74
CA PHE A 147 6.99 -0.93 -11.02
C PHE A 147 8.06 -0.17 -10.23
N GLN A 148 8.20 -0.43 -8.93
CA GLN A 148 9.13 0.28 -8.06
C GLN A 148 10.59 0.09 -8.50
N ASN A 149 10.97 -1.12 -8.92
CA ASN A 149 12.33 -1.37 -9.44
C ASN A 149 12.57 -0.66 -10.77
N ARG A 150 11.54 -0.59 -11.63
CA ARG A 150 11.63 0.17 -12.89
C ARG A 150 11.67 1.68 -12.64
N LEU A 151 10.87 2.21 -11.73
CA LEU A 151 10.91 3.61 -11.34
C LEU A 151 12.31 4.01 -10.84
N LYS A 152 12.94 3.16 -10.02
CA LYS A 152 14.31 3.36 -9.52
C LYS A 152 15.34 3.38 -10.65
N SER A 153 15.22 2.51 -11.67
CA SER A 153 16.19 2.50 -12.78
C SER A 153 16.11 3.74 -13.69
N TYR A 154 14.96 4.43 -13.72
CA TYR A 154 14.77 5.69 -14.46
C TYR A 154 15.05 6.94 -13.63
N SER A 155 15.30 6.77 -12.33
CA SER A 155 15.62 7.85 -11.41
C SER A 155 17.05 8.37 -11.62
N SER A 156 17.29 9.59 -11.17
CA SER A 156 18.60 10.24 -11.26
C SER A 156 18.89 11.04 -9.98
N GLY A 157 20.16 11.30 -9.73
CA GLY A 157 20.64 12.06 -8.57
C GLY A 157 21.48 11.21 -7.63
N THR A 158 22.64 11.73 -7.23
CA THR A 158 23.61 11.05 -6.35
C THR A 158 23.29 11.23 -4.87
N THR A 159 22.81 12.41 -4.47
CA THR A 159 22.51 12.76 -3.05
C THR A 159 21.02 12.67 -2.71
N ALA A 160 20.15 12.95 -3.68
CA ALA A 160 18.70 12.82 -3.57
C ALA A 160 18.16 12.20 -4.86
N THR A 161 17.65 10.98 -4.75
CA THR A 161 17.07 10.27 -5.89
C THR A 161 15.70 10.85 -6.23
N GLY A 162 15.50 11.21 -7.49
CA GLY A 162 14.23 11.73 -7.99
C GLY A 162 13.99 11.38 -9.46
N ILE A 163 12.77 11.61 -9.93
CA ILE A 163 12.37 11.40 -11.33
C ILE A 163 11.77 12.67 -11.94
N GLN A 164 12.10 12.94 -13.19
CA GLN A 164 11.43 13.98 -13.96
C GLN A 164 10.02 13.51 -14.35
N GLN A 165 9.05 14.42 -14.36
CA GLN A 165 7.66 14.08 -14.71
C GLN A 165 7.57 13.46 -16.12
N SER A 166 8.32 13.98 -17.09
CA SER A 166 8.37 13.43 -18.45
C SER A 166 8.85 11.97 -18.48
N LYS A 167 9.84 11.61 -17.64
CA LYS A 167 10.32 10.23 -17.54
C LYS A 167 9.32 9.31 -16.84
N LEU A 168 8.67 9.80 -15.77
CA LEU A 168 7.60 9.04 -15.09
C LEU A 168 6.49 8.69 -16.09
N LEU A 169 6.09 9.67 -16.90
CA LEU A 169 5.03 9.52 -17.89
C LEU A 169 5.33 8.47 -18.97
N GLN A 170 6.61 8.20 -19.26
CA GLN A 170 7.06 7.17 -20.20
C GLN A 170 7.23 5.78 -19.59
N LEU A 171 6.99 5.61 -18.29
CA LEU A 171 7.07 4.29 -17.69
C LEU A 171 5.92 3.42 -18.18
N PRO A 172 6.20 2.18 -18.64
CA PRO A 172 5.17 1.27 -19.09
C PRO A 172 4.44 0.65 -17.90
N ILE A 173 3.16 0.43 -18.08
CA ILE A 173 2.24 -0.23 -17.16
C ILE A 173 1.44 -1.30 -17.89
N ILE A 174 0.98 -2.31 -17.14
CA ILE A 174 0.06 -3.31 -17.68
C ILE A 174 -1.36 -2.78 -17.57
N VAL A 175 -2.14 -2.96 -18.63
CA VAL A 175 -3.54 -2.53 -18.74
C VAL A 175 -4.40 -3.73 -19.15
N PRO A 176 -4.86 -4.55 -18.18
CA PRO A 176 -5.86 -5.59 -18.43
C PRO A 176 -7.20 -4.98 -18.84
N PRO A 177 -8.16 -5.77 -19.36
CA PRO A 177 -9.54 -5.33 -19.50
C PRO A 177 -10.15 -4.86 -18.17
N ILE A 178 -10.96 -3.79 -18.19
CA ILE A 178 -11.55 -3.17 -16.97
C ILE A 178 -12.18 -4.19 -16.00
N PRO A 179 -12.99 -5.17 -16.43
CA PRO A 179 -13.56 -6.16 -15.50
C PRO A 179 -12.48 -6.96 -14.75
N GLN A 180 -11.38 -7.29 -15.41
CA GLN A 180 -10.26 -8.01 -14.80
C GLN A 180 -9.49 -7.09 -13.83
N GLN A 181 -9.29 -5.82 -14.17
CA GLN A 181 -8.70 -4.85 -13.24
C GLN A 181 -9.48 -4.75 -11.93
N GLN A 182 -10.82 -4.69 -12.01
CA GLN A 182 -11.70 -4.65 -10.84
C GLN A 182 -11.62 -5.93 -10.00
N GLN A 183 -11.58 -7.10 -10.65
CA GLN A 183 -11.40 -8.39 -9.98
C GLN A 183 -10.06 -8.45 -9.24
N ILE A 184 -8.96 -8.12 -9.92
CA ILE A 184 -7.61 -8.09 -9.33
C ILE A 184 -7.58 -7.14 -8.12
N ALA A 185 -8.09 -5.91 -8.30
CA ALA A 185 -8.13 -4.92 -7.22
C ALA A 185 -8.93 -5.42 -6.00
N LYS A 186 -10.09 -6.05 -6.23
CA LYS A 186 -10.93 -6.61 -5.16
C LYS A 186 -10.21 -7.71 -4.39
N ILE A 187 -9.45 -8.56 -5.08
CA ILE A 187 -8.72 -9.66 -4.44
C ILE A 187 -7.60 -9.09 -3.57
N LEU A 188 -6.81 -8.18 -4.12
CA LEU A 188 -5.72 -7.53 -3.38
C LEU A 188 -6.25 -6.77 -2.15
N ASP A 189 -7.36 -6.03 -2.28
CA ASP A 189 -8.01 -5.38 -1.15
C ASP A 189 -8.52 -6.37 -0.09
N THR A 190 -9.01 -7.55 -0.51
CA THR A 190 -9.42 -8.61 0.42
C THR A 190 -8.23 -9.16 1.21
N VAL A 191 -7.09 -9.35 0.54
CA VAL A 191 -5.84 -9.80 1.17
C VAL A 191 -5.30 -8.74 2.12
N ASP A 192 -5.23 -7.47 1.69
CA ASP A 192 -4.77 -6.35 2.54
C ASP A 192 -5.62 -6.23 3.82
N LYS A 193 -6.95 -6.39 3.70
CA LYS A 193 -7.85 -6.38 4.86
C LYS A 193 -7.58 -7.54 5.81
N ALA A 194 -7.32 -8.74 5.29
CA ALA A 194 -6.99 -9.90 6.12
C ALA A 194 -5.66 -9.73 6.85
N ILE A 195 -4.65 -9.17 6.18
CA ILE A 195 -3.35 -8.84 6.78
C ILE A 195 -3.54 -7.83 7.90
N ALA A 196 -4.21 -6.70 7.63
CA ALA A 196 -4.43 -5.65 8.63
C ALA A 196 -5.19 -6.16 9.88
N GLN A 197 -6.18 -7.04 9.68
CA GLN A 197 -6.89 -7.69 10.79
C GLN A 197 -5.96 -8.58 11.62
N THR A 198 -5.12 -9.36 10.94
CA THR A 198 -4.16 -10.27 11.58
C THR A 198 -3.11 -9.49 12.38
N GLU A 199 -2.56 -8.42 11.82
CA GLU A 199 -1.60 -7.55 12.52
C GLU A 199 -2.21 -6.88 13.76
N SER A 200 -3.45 -6.39 13.64
CA SER A 200 -4.19 -5.81 14.76
C SER A 200 -4.41 -6.84 15.88
N LEU A 201 -4.73 -8.08 15.51
CA LEU A 201 -4.89 -9.18 16.44
C LEU A 201 -3.57 -9.55 17.12
N ILE A 202 -2.46 -9.64 16.38
CA ILE A 202 -1.11 -9.85 16.91
C ILE A 202 -0.75 -8.74 17.89
N ALA A 203 -1.01 -7.47 17.56
CA ALA A 203 -0.74 -6.34 18.44
C ALA A 203 -1.57 -6.41 19.73
N LYS A 204 -2.84 -6.80 19.64
CA LYS A 204 -3.71 -7.05 20.80
C LYS A 204 -3.16 -8.17 21.68
N TYR A 205 -2.77 -9.30 21.09
CA TYR A 205 -2.20 -10.42 21.85
C TYR A 205 -0.86 -10.08 22.50
N LYS A 206 0.01 -9.32 21.83
CA LYS A 206 1.26 -8.82 22.42
C LYS A 206 0.98 -7.96 23.66
N ARG A 207 0.01 -7.04 23.60
CA ARG A 207 -0.38 -6.21 24.74
C ARG A 207 -0.93 -7.04 25.90
N ILE A 208 -1.81 -8.01 25.62
CA ILE A 208 -2.36 -8.91 26.65
C ILE A 208 -1.24 -9.73 27.29
N LYS A 209 -0.32 -10.28 26.49
CA LYS A 209 0.83 -11.05 27.00
C LYS A 209 1.71 -10.21 27.91
N THR A 210 2.03 -8.98 27.52
CA THR A 210 2.85 -8.07 28.34
C THR A 210 2.13 -7.68 29.63
N GLY A 211 0.84 -7.33 29.57
CA GLY A 211 0.05 -7.00 30.76
C GLY A 211 -0.04 -8.17 31.74
N LEU A 212 -0.43 -9.36 31.27
CA LEU A 212 -0.53 -10.56 32.10
C LEU A 212 0.81 -11.00 32.71
N MET A 213 1.93 -10.80 32.01
CA MET A 213 3.25 -11.12 32.55
C MET A 213 3.65 -10.14 33.66
N ILE A 214 3.39 -8.84 33.50
CA ILE A 214 3.69 -7.84 34.53
C ILE A 214 2.80 -8.09 35.75
N ASP A 215 1.49 -8.21 35.54
CA ASP A 215 0.51 -8.36 36.63
C ASP A 215 0.75 -9.65 37.43
N LYS A 216 0.97 -10.80 36.77
CA LYS A 216 1.31 -12.04 37.49
C LYS A 216 2.67 -11.98 38.17
N THR A 217 3.66 -11.30 37.60
CA THR A 217 5.00 -11.23 38.20
C THR A 217 4.99 -10.35 39.45
N GLU A 218 4.28 -9.22 39.44
CA GLU A 218 4.09 -8.38 40.63
C GLU A 218 3.22 -9.08 41.69
N GLU A 219 2.14 -9.76 41.31
CA GLU A 219 1.28 -10.47 42.26
C GLU A 219 1.98 -11.69 42.90
N THR A 220 2.86 -12.37 42.16
CA THR A 220 3.54 -13.59 42.63
C THR A 220 4.90 -13.31 43.30
N PHE A 221 5.63 -12.29 42.84
CA PHE A 221 6.99 -12.00 43.28
C PHE A 221 7.19 -10.57 43.80
N GLY A 222 6.12 -9.78 43.99
CA GLY A 222 6.20 -8.37 44.42
C GLY A 222 7.07 -8.14 45.66
N ASP A 223 7.08 -9.08 46.61
CA ASP A 223 7.90 -9.00 47.82
C ASP A 223 9.35 -9.51 47.65
N TYR A 224 9.68 -10.15 46.51
CA TYR A 224 10.96 -10.82 46.22
C TYR A 224 11.83 -10.13 45.15
N ILE A 225 11.30 -9.13 44.43
CA ILE A 225 11.94 -8.54 43.24
C ILE A 225 13.27 -7.82 43.54
N ASP A 226 13.56 -7.46 44.79
CA ASP A 226 14.81 -6.76 45.12
C ASP A 226 16.06 -7.64 45.30
N LYS A 227 15.97 -8.99 45.20
CA LYS A 227 17.17 -9.85 45.44
C LYS A 227 17.36 -11.09 44.56
N TYR A 228 16.51 -11.36 43.56
CA TYR A 228 16.61 -12.60 42.77
C TYR A 228 17.21 -12.39 41.38
N THR A 229 18.34 -13.05 41.09
CA THR A 229 19.05 -12.89 39.82
C THR A 229 18.65 -13.96 38.79
N MET A 230 18.73 -13.64 37.48
CA MET A 230 18.43 -14.58 36.39
C MET A 230 19.23 -15.89 36.44
N ARG A 231 20.39 -15.91 37.10
CA ARG A 231 21.21 -17.13 37.26
C ARG A 231 20.63 -18.07 38.33
N GLU A 232 19.97 -17.54 39.36
CA GLU A 232 19.37 -18.31 40.43
C GLU A 232 18.08 -19.00 39.96
N SER A 233 17.26 -18.30 39.13
CA SER A 233 16.02 -18.87 38.56
C SER A 233 16.23 -19.99 37.54
N ILE A 234 17.42 -20.09 36.95
CA ILE A 234 17.79 -21.20 36.06
C ILE A 234 18.27 -22.40 36.89
N ALA A 235 18.91 -22.15 38.04
CA ALA A 235 19.48 -23.18 38.89
C ALA A 235 18.43 -23.93 39.73
N ASP A 236 17.31 -23.29 40.08
CA ASP A 236 16.22 -23.87 40.86
C ASP A 236 15.10 -24.51 40.03
N GLY A 237 15.18 -24.41 38.69
CA GLY A 237 14.22 -25.04 37.77
C GLY A 237 12.88 -24.32 37.65
N THR A 238 12.76 -23.07 38.10
CA THR A 238 11.49 -22.30 38.09
C THR A 238 11.10 -21.77 36.70
N THR A 239 11.97 -21.91 35.70
CA THR A 239 11.62 -21.65 34.29
C THR A 239 10.75 -22.76 33.70
N LEU A 240 9.50 -22.44 33.34
CA LEU A 240 8.60 -23.32 32.59
C LEU A 240 9.00 -23.37 31.10
N GLU A 241 9.30 -24.57 30.60
CA GLU A 241 9.37 -24.86 29.17
C GLU A 241 7.94 -24.81 28.60
N ILE A 242 7.68 -23.88 27.68
CA ILE A 242 6.34 -23.70 27.10
C ILE A 242 6.14 -24.70 25.95
N VAL A 243 5.36 -25.75 26.18
CA VAL A 243 4.79 -26.61 25.12
C VAL A 243 3.42 -26.06 24.74
N TYR A 244 3.23 -25.71 23.47
CA TYR A 244 2.02 -25.04 22.96
C TYR A 244 0.99 -26.08 22.48
N GLU A 245 -0.17 -26.18 23.13
CA GLU A 245 -1.37 -26.84 22.56
C GLU A 245 -2.39 -25.80 22.12
N GLY A 246 -2.57 -25.66 20.80
CA GLY A 246 -3.45 -24.66 20.20
C GLY A 246 -4.93 -24.99 20.32
N ARG A 247 -5.75 -23.99 20.67
CA ARG A 247 -7.20 -23.98 20.40
C ARG A 247 -7.55 -22.65 19.73
N THR A 248 -7.92 -22.72 18.45
CA THR A 248 -8.41 -21.61 17.63
C THR A 248 -9.94 -21.50 17.72
N HIS A 249 -10.48 -20.29 17.61
CA HIS A 249 -11.89 -20.04 17.30
C HIS A 249 -11.98 -19.15 16.07
N ASN A 250 -12.61 -19.70 15.02
CA ASN A 250 -13.22 -19.09 13.83
C ASN A 250 -12.63 -17.77 13.31
N ALA A 251 -11.52 -17.89 12.57
CA ALA A 251 -11.32 -17.11 11.35
C ALA A 251 -11.42 -18.11 10.19
N GLU A 252 -12.17 -17.82 9.12
CA GLU A 252 -12.28 -18.72 7.96
C GLU A 252 -10.97 -18.85 7.15
N ILE A 253 -9.94 -18.08 7.48
CA ILE A 253 -8.61 -18.18 6.88
C ILE A 253 -7.62 -18.07 8.03
N ILE A 254 -7.01 -19.20 8.38
CA ILE A 254 -6.21 -19.37 9.61
C ILE A 254 -4.71 -19.39 9.27
N ASP A 255 -4.37 -19.65 8.01
CA ASP A 255 -2.99 -19.82 7.55
C ASP A 255 -2.83 -19.49 6.05
N LYS A 256 -1.56 -19.44 5.63
CA LYS A 256 -1.13 -19.23 4.24
C LYS A 256 -1.79 -20.24 3.29
N THR A 257 -1.95 -21.48 3.71
CA THR A 257 -2.53 -22.56 2.91
C THR A 257 -4.00 -22.31 2.59
N THR A 258 -4.76 -21.80 3.55
CA THR A 258 -6.19 -21.45 3.38
C THR A 258 -6.34 -20.21 2.50
N MET A 259 -5.38 -19.28 2.56
CA MET A 259 -5.33 -18.10 1.70
C MET A 259 -4.94 -18.45 0.26
N ASP A 260 -3.94 -19.31 0.08
CA ASP A 260 -3.53 -19.86 -1.21
C ASP A 260 -4.67 -20.68 -1.84
N ALA A 261 -5.46 -21.39 -1.03
CA ALA A 261 -6.66 -22.08 -1.49
C ALA A 261 -7.75 -21.10 -1.96
N LYS A 262 -7.98 -19.99 -1.26
CA LYS A 262 -8.96 -18.97 -1.65
C LYS A 262 -8.49 -18.16 -2.87
N PHE A 263 -7.20 -17.87 -2.98
CA PHE A 263 -6.57 -17.31 -4.17
C PHE A 263 -6.70 -18.31 -5.34
N SER A 264 -6.41 -19.59 -5.10
CA SER A 264 -6.57 -20.67 -6.08
C SER A 264 -8.01 -20.89 -6.50
N ASP A 265 -8.98 -20.67 -5.62
CA ASP A 265 -10.42 -20.81 -5.90
C ASP A 265 -10.93 -19.63 -6.74
N VAL A 266 -10.54 -18.41 -6.38
CA VAL A 266 -10.89 -17.19 -7.14
C VAL A 266 -10.18 -17.14 -8.50
N PHE A 267 -8.94 -17.61 -8.56
CA PHE A 267 -8.17 -17.77 -9.81
C PHE A 267 -8.19 -19.22 -10.28
N SER A 268 -9.25 -19.97 -9.98
CA SER A 268 -9.41 -21.39 -10.42
C SER A 268 -9.27 -21.54 -11.93
N GLU A 269 -9.54 -20.47 -12.67
CA GLU A 269 -9.38 -20.31 -14.12
C GLU A 269 -7.94 -20.04 -14.61
N TYR A 270 -6.96 -19.94 -13.71
CA TYR A 270 -5.54 -19.66 -14.03
C TYR A 270 -4.66 -20.78 -13.48
N ASN A 271 -3.66 -21.24 -14.23
CA ASN A 271 -2.72 -22.26 -13.76
C ASN A 271 -1.68 -21.66 -12.78
N LEU A 272 -0.91 -22.52 -12.09
CA LEU A 272 0.04 -22.09 -11.06
C LEU A 272 1.10 -21.09 -11.59
N SER A 273 1.55 -21.24 -12.84
CA SER A 273 2.52 -20.32 -13.45
C SER A 273 1.90 -18.95 -13.72
N GLU A 274 0.66 -18.92 -14.18
CA GLU A 274 -0.10 -17.69 -14.46
C GLU A 274 -0.46 -16.95 -13.17
N ARG A 275 -0.84 -17.70 -12.13
CA ARG A 275 -1.07 -17.19 -10.78
C ARG A 275 0.19 -16.56 -10.19
N LEU A 276 1.35 -17.19 -10.37
CA LEU A 276 2.64 -16.66 -9.92
C LEU A 276 3.05 -15.39 -10.70
N GLN A 277 2.72 -15.28 -11.99
CA GLN A 277 2.90 -14.05 -12.76
C GLN A 277 1.95 -12.93 -12.27
N ILE A 278 0.67 -13.24 -12.03
CA ILE A 278 -0.32 -12.29 -11.48
C ILE A 278 0.11 -11.78 -10.10
N LEU A 279 0.64 -12.67 -9.25
CA LEU A 279 1.20 -12.32 -7.94
C LEU A 279 2.46 -11.43 -8.06
N GLY A 280 3.27 -11.60 -9.11
CA GLY A 280 4.43 -10.75 -9.42
C GLY A 280 4.07 -9.29 -9.77
N TYR A 281 2.80 -9.01 -10.07
CA TYR A 281 2.27 -7.66 -10.32
C TYR A 281 1.60 -7.03 -9.08
N GLY A 282 1.52 -7.77 -7.97
CA GLY A 282 1.14 -7.28 -6.64
C GLY A 282 2.37 -7.03 -5.75
N THR A 283 2.20 -6.31 -4.66
CA THR A 283 3.26 -5.96 -3.70
C THR A 283 3.95 -7.21 -3.15
N ARG A 284 5.25 -7.32 -3.40
CA ARG A 284 6.12 -8.37 -2.88
C ARG A 284 6.28 -8.31 -1.35
N ASP A 285 5.90 -7.20 -0.73
CA ASP A 285 5.82 -7.06 0.73
C ASP A 285 4.55 -7.70 1.34
N ALA A 286 3.65 -8.28 0.54
CA ALA A 286 2.52 -9.08 1.04
C ALA A 286 2.88 -10.56 1.33
N TYR A 287 4.15 -10.95 1.17
CA TYR A 287 4.58 -12.36 1.23
C TYR A 287 5.79 -12.66 2.15
N LEU A 288 6.20 -11.71 2.99
CA LEU A 288 7.09 -11.94 4.15
C LEU A 288 6.40 -11.45 5.43
#